data_AF-A0AA37P5W3-F1
#
_entry.id   AF-A0AA37P5W3-F1
#
_cell.length_a   1.000
_cell.length_b   1.000
_cell.length_c   1.000
_cell.angle_alpha   90.00
_cell.angle_beta   90.00
_cell.angle_gamma   90.00
#
_symmetry.space_group_name_H-M   'P 1'
#
loop_
_entity.id
_entity.type
_entity.pdbx_description
1 polymer ?
#
loop_
_entity_poly.entity_id
_entity_poly.type
_entity_poly.pdbx_seq_one_letter_code
_entity_poly.pdbx_strand_id
1 'polypeptide(L)'
;MSRAMFMWLEDARSSGIALDKYGIKERNLYLNNEWLQCRRWFQYRDDQSGPRLVGLTTGPELEDWKLHWDLDEDEFAGDFWEMIENPPLRVPGGWIDD
;
A
#
# COMPACT_ATOMS: atom_id res chain seq x y z
N MET A 1 -7.42 -11.67 4.32
CA MET A 1 -6.49 -12.29 3.36
C MET A 1 -7.28 -12.72 2.14
N SER A 2 -6.74 -12.59 0.92
CA SER A 2 -7.45 -13.07 -0.29
C SER A 2 -7.44 -14.61 -0.35
N ARG A 3 -8.49 -15.21 -0.91
CA ARG A 3 -8.60 -16.68 -1.02
C ARG A 3 -7.45 -17.29 -1.83
N ALA A 4 -7.02 -16.59 -2.88
CA ALA A 4 -5.91 -17.02 -3.73
C ALA A 4 -4.58 -17.06 -2.96
N MET A 5 -4.32 -16.06 -2.11
CA MET A 5 -3.10 -16.01 -1.29
C MET A 5 -3.08 -17.13 -0.25
N PHE A 6 -4.23 -17.42 0.37
CA PHE A 6 -4.34 -18.54 1.31
C PHE A 6 -4.03 -19.89 0.62
N MET A 7 -4.65 -20.15 -0.54
CA MET A 7 -4.40 -21.36 -1.33
C MET A 7 -2.92 -21.49 -1.74
N TRP A 8 -2.29 -20.40 -2.18
CA TRP A 8 -0.87 -20.38 -2.51
C TRP A 8 0.03 -20.77 -1.33
N LEU A 9 -0.21 -20.19 -0.16
CA LEU A 9 0.58 -20.48 1.04
C LEU A 9 0.34 -21.90 1.56
N GLU A 10 -0.88 -22.40 1.44
CA GLU A 10 -1.23 -23.78 1.76
C GLU A 10 -0.49 -24.77 0.85
N ASP A 11 -0.46 -24.52 -0.46
CA ASP A 11 0.29 -25.32 -1.43
C ASP A 11 1.80 -25.27 -1.18
N ALA A 12 2.34 -24.08 -0.89
CA ALA A 12 3.76 -23.90 -0.57
C ALA A 12 4.14 -24.72 0.68
N ARG A 13 3.33 -24.63 1.74
CA ARG A 13 3.54 -25.41 2.97
C ARG A 13 3.42 -26.91 2.71
N SER A 14 2.43 -27.34 1.95
CA SER A 14 2.20 -28.74 1.59
C SER A 14 3.34 -29.33 0.75
N SER A 15 4.06 -28.46 0.02
CA SER A 15 5.27 -28.81 -0.73
C SER A 15 6.54 -28.88 0.14
N GLY A 16 6.42 -28.68 1.46
CA GLY A 16 7.54 -28.71 2.40
C GLY A 16 8.33 -27.40 2.50
N ILE A 17 7.79 -26.30 1.96
CA ILE A 17 8.43 -24.98 2.08
C ILE A 17 8.12 -24.42 3.46
N ALA A 18 9.16 -24.08 4.20
CA ALA A 18 9.03 -23.41 5.49
C ALA A 18 8.61 -21.94 5.26
N LEU A 19 7.40 -21.59 5.72
CA LEU A 19 6.79 -20.27 5.47
C LEU A 19 7.58 -19.13 6.11
N ASP A 20 8.28 -19.36 7.21
CA ASP A 20 9.17 -18.39 7.86
C ASP A 20 10.30 -17.94 6.91
N LYS A 21 11.01 -18.91 6.31
CA LYS A 21 12.10 -18.65 5.38
C LYS A 21 11.59 -18.07 4.07
N TYR A 22 10.45 -18.57 3.61
CA TYR A 22 9.79 -18.07 2.40
C TYR A 22 9.38 -16.61 2.57
N GLY A 23 8.78 -16.26 3.71
CA GLY A 23 8.35 -14.89 4.01
C GLY A 23 9.51 -13.90 4.10
N ILE A 24 10.62 -14.30 4.74
CA ILE A 24 11.85 -13.48 4.76
C ILE A 24 12.36 -13.24 3.33
N LYS A 25 12.36 -14.28 2.48
CA LYS A 25 12.79 -14.17 1.08
C LYS A 25 11.89 -13.23 0.27
N GLU A 26 10.58 -13.37 0.38
CA GLU A 26 9.60 -12.51 -0.31
C GLU A 26 9.72 -11.06 0.16
N ARG A 27 9.84 -10.82 1.47
CA ARG A 27 10.07 -9.48 2.02
C ARG A 27 11.37 -8.86 1.48
N ASN A 28 12.46 -9.62 1.47
CA ASN A 28 13.72 -9.14 0.91
C ASN A 28 13.61 -8.87 -0.59
N LEU A 29 12.90 -9.69 -1.33
CA LEU A 29 12.67 -9.48 -2.76
C LEU A 29 11.88 -8.19 -3.00
N TYR A 30 10.86 -7.91 -2.20
CA TYR A 30 10.11 -6.66 -2.25
C TYR A 30 10.98 -5.44 -1.88
N LEU A 31 11.75 -5.51 -0.80
CA LEU A 31 12.60 -4.40 -0.35
C LEU A 31 13.73 -4.06 -1.33
N ASN A 32 14.24 -5.05 -2.07
CA ASN A 32 15.33 -4.86 -3.04
C ASN A 32 14.83 -4.57 -4.47
N ASN A 33 13.52 -4.42 -4.67
CA ASN A 33 12.96 -4.24 -6.00
C ASN A 33 12.11 -2.97 -6.05
N GLU A 34 12.74 -1.86 -6.43
CA GLU A 34 12.10 -0.55 -6.59
C GLU A 34 10.90 -0.61 -7.55
N TRP A 35 10.97 -1.45 -8.59
CA TRP A 35 9.85 -1.62 -9.52
C TRP A 35 8.61 -2.21 -8.84
N LEU A 36 8.78 -3.17 -7.92
CA LEU A 36 7.65 -3.71 -7.14
C LEU A 36 7.07 -2.68 -6.17
N GLN A 37 7.92 -1.81 -5.63
CA GLN A 37 7.50 -0.73 -4.73
C GLN A 37 6.71 0.34 -5.50
N CYS A 38 7.12 0.68 -6.72
CA CYS A 38 6.41 1.68 -7.53
C CYS A 38 5.20 1.11 -8.29
N ARG A 39 5.03 -0.23 -8.33
CA ARG A 39 3.95 -0.86 -9.08
C ARG A 39 2.60 -0.65 -8.40
N ARG A 40 1.68 -0.01 -9.13
CA ARG A 40 0.27 0.07 -8.78
C ARG A 40 -0.49 -1.15 -9.31
N TRP A 41 -1.38 -1.67 -8.49
CA TRP A 41 -2.18 -2.86 -8.79
C TRP A 41 -3.63 -2.44 -9.02
N PHE A 42 -4.31 -3.11 -9.96
CA PHE A 42 -5.58 -2.71 -10.59
C PHE A 42 -5.43 -1.64 -11.67
N GLN A 43 -5.75 -2.01 -12.92
CA GLN A 43 -5.89 -1.06 -14.02
C GLN A 43 -7.29 -0.45 -13.98
N TYR A 44 -7.43 0.78 -13.49
CA TYR A 44 -8.35 1.69 -14.18
C TYR A 44 -7.67 2.17 -15.46
N ARG A 45 -8.39 2.86 -16.35
CA ARG A 45 -7.95 3.20 -17.72
C ARG A 45 -6.59 3.93 -17.81
N ASP A 46 -6.02 4.37 -16.69
CA ASP A 46 -4.74 5.04 -16.59
C ASP A 46 -3.79 4.24 -15.68
N ASP A 47 -2.56 4.01 -16.13
CA ASP A 47 -1.55 3.12 -15.51
C ASP A 47 -0.99 3.65 -14.19
N GLN A 48 -1.35 4.89 -13.84
CA GLN A 48 -0.97 5.59 -12.62
C GLN A 48 -2.02 5.53 -11.51
N SER A 49 -3.13 4.81 -11.70
CA SER A 49 -4.21 4.72 -10.71
C SER A 49 -4.29 3.34 -10.08
N GLY A 50 -4.47 3.28 -8.74
CA GLY A 50 -4.70 2.03 -8.00
C GLY A 50 -3.75 1.81 -6.82
N PRO A 51 -4.10 0.87 -5.93
CA PRO A 51 -3.33 0.60 -4.72
C PRO A 51 -1.91 0.13 -5.01
N ARG A 52 -0.97 0.68 -4.26
CA ARG A 52 0.43 0.26 -4.23
C ARG A 52 0.64 -0.70 -3.06
N LEU A 53 1.41 -1.76 -3.28
CA LEU A 53 1.87 -2.59 -2.17
C LEU A 53 2.94 -1.80 -1.42
N VAL A 54 2.75 -1.55 -0.13
CA VAL A 54 3.72 -0.81 0.71
C VAL A 54 4.46 -1.72 1.68
N GLY A 55 3.92 -2.91 1.96
CA GLY A 55 4.59 -3.84 2.84
C GLY A 55 3.95 -5.22 2.87
N LEU A 56 4.72 -6.13 3.47
CA LEU A 56 4.33 -7.51 3.70
C LEU A 56 4.67 -7.88 5.15
N THR A 57 3.70 -8.39 5.89
CA THR A 57 3.90 -9.11 7.15
C THR A 57 3.87 -10.60 6.84
N THR A 58 4.81 -11.36 7.40
CA THR A 58 4.93 -12.81 7.19
C THR A 58 5.19 -13.49 8.52
N GLY A 59 4.72 -14.73 8.66
CA GLY A 59 4.98 -15.58 9.82
C GLY A 59 4.94 -17.06 9.48
N PRO A 60 5.14 -17.93 10.48
CA PRO A 60 5.11 -19.37 10.30
C PRO A 60 3.70 -19.89 10.01
N GLU A 61 2.65 -19.22 10.52
CA GLU A 61 1.26 -19.59 10.28
C GLU A 61 0.69 -18.84 9.08
N LEU A 62 -0.34 -19.42 8.47
CA LEU A 62 -1.01 -18.84 7.30
C LEU A 62 -1.62 -17.48 7.66
N GLU A 63 -2.19 -17.35 8.85
CA GLU A 63 -2.90 -16.17 9.34
C GLU A 63 -1.98 -14.97 9.59
N ASP A 64 -0.69 -15.22 9.79
CA ASP A 64 0.31 -14.18 10.04
C ASP A 64 0.63 -13.37 8.78
N TRP A 65 0.28 -13.89 7.61
CA TRP A 65 0.59 -13.23 6.34
C TRP A 65 -0.37 -12.10 6.04
N LYS A 66 0.13 -10.89 5.83
CA LYS A 66 -0.70 -9.73 5.45
C LYS A 66 0.02 -8.88 4.42
N LEU A 67 -0.71 -8.51 3.37
CA LEU A 67 -0.29 -7.51 2.39
C LEU A 67 -0.84 -6.15 2.82
N HIS A 68 0.02 -5.16 2.93
CA HIS A 68 -0.35 -3.79 3.25
C HIS A 68 -0.40 -2.98 1.97
N TRP A 69 -1.57 -2.42 1.69
CA TRP A 69 -1.86 -1.67 0.48
C TRP A 69 -2.11 -0.21 0.85
N ASP A 70 -1.57 0.67 0.03
CA ASP A 70 -1.75 2.11 0.12
C ASP A 70 -2.55 2.56 -1.10
N LEU A 71 -3.65 3.28 -0.87
CA LEU A 71 -4.51 3.81 -1.92
C LEU A 71 -4.06 5.20 -2.38
N ASP A 72 -3.01 5.75 -1.75
CA ASP A 72 -2.52 7.12 -1.91
C ASP A 72 -3.61 8.19 -1.67
N GLU A 73 -4.61 7.88 -0.84
CA GLU A 73 -5.65 8.84 -0.43
C GLU A 73 -5.10 9.99 0.42
N ASP A 74 -3.92 9.81 1.00
CA ASP A 74 -3.25 10.78 1.88
C ASP A 74 -2.50 11.89 1.11
N GLU A 75 -2.51 11.91 -0.23
CA GLU A 75 -1.86 12.95 -1.03
C GLU A 75 -2.36 14.36 -0.67
N PHE A 76 -3.63 14.49 -0.27
CA PHE A 76 -4.24 15.76 0.14
C PHE A 76 -4.19 16.03 1.64
N ALA A 77 -3.70 15.10 2.46
CA ALA A 77 -3.62 15.30 3.90
C ALA A 77 -2.66 16.45 4.24
N GLY A 78 -1.57 16.58 3.48
CA GLY A 78 -0.62 17.70 3.60
C GLY A 78 -1.28 19.05 3.35
N ASP A 79 -1.93 19.20 2.18
CA ASP A 79 -2.65 20.42 1.78
C ASP A 79 -3.75 20.79 2.79
N PHE A 80 -4.45 19.79 3.32
CA PHE A 80 -5.47 19.98 4.34
C PHE A 80 -4.89 20.57 5.64
N TRP A 81 -3.81 20.00 6.16
CA TRP A 81 -3.18 20.50 7.37
C TRP A 81 -2.51 21.86 7.16
N GLU A 82 -1.91 22.10 5.99
CA GLU A 82 -1.37 23.41 5.62
C GLU A 82 -2.46 24.48 5.62
N MET A 83 -3.66 24.17 5.11
CA MET A 83 -4.81 25.10 5.11
C MET A 83 -5.31 25.44 6.53
N ILE A 84 -5.19 24.51 7.48
CA ILE A 84 -5.58 24.74 8.88
C ILE A 84 -4.52 25.56 9.63
N GLU A 85 -3.24 25.20 9.45
CA GLU A 85 -2.12 25.80 10.17
C GLU A 85 -1.71 27.17 9.61
N ASN A 86 -1.77 27.32 8.29
CA ASN A 86 -1.52 28.56 7.56
C ASN A 86 -2.78 28.96 6.79
N PRO A 87 -3.86 29.37 7.48
CA PRO A 87 -5.07 29.79 6.81
C PRO A 87 -4.72 30.95 5.86
N PRO A 88 -5.16 30.90 4.58
CA PRO A 88 -4.92 31.99 3.66
C PRO A 88 -5.43 33.28 4.29
N LEU A 89 -4.61 34.33 4.23
CA LEU A 89 -4.93 35.64 4.81
C LEU A 89 -6.29 36.10 4.29
N ARG A 90 -7.32 35.93 5.11
CA ARG A 90 -8.65 36.49 4.84
C ARG A 90 -8.54 37.99 5.07
N VAL A 91 -8.22 38.72 4.01
CA VAL A 91 -8.28 40.19 4.03
C VAL A 91 -9.73 40.57 4.29
N PRO A 92 -10.05 41.25 5.41
CA PRO A 92 -11.41 41.73 5.66
C PRO A 92 -11.80 42.67 4.52
N GLY A 93 -12.83 42.30 3.74
CA GLY A 93 -13.30 43.06 2.56
C GLY A 93 -12.95 42.46 1.19
N GLY A 94 -12.35 41.26 1.13
CA GLY A 94 -12.22 40.51 -0.13
C GLY A 94 -13.58 40.06 -0.65
N TRP A 95 -13.95 40.51 -1.85
CA TRP A 95 -15.21 40.15 -2.50
C TRP A 95 -15.33 38.64 -2.68
N ILE A 96 -16.50 38.10 -2.36
CA ILE A 96 -16.94 36.79 -2.84
C ILE A 96 -17.44 37.06 -4.25
N ASP A 97 -16.72 36.62 -5.28
CA ASP A 97 -17.30 36.54 -6.62
C ASP A 97 -18.11 35.23 -6.69
N ASP A 98 -19.37 35.34 -7.09
CA ASP A 98 -20.42 34.29 -7.12
C ASP A 98 -20.04 33.03 -7.93
#